data_AF-A0AAV0KKP1-F1
#
_entry.id   AF-A0AAV0KKP1-F1
#
_cell.length_a   1.000
_cell.length_b   1.000
_cell.length_c   1.000
_cell.angle_alpha   90.00
_cell.angle_beta   90.00
_cell.angle_gamma   90.00
#
_symmetry.space_group_name_H-M   'P 1'
#
loop_
_entity.id
_entity.type
_entity.pdbx_description
1 polymer ?
#
loop_
_entity_poly.entity_id
_entity_poly.type
_entity_poly.pdbx_seq_one_letter_code
_entity_poly.pdbx_strand_id
1 'polypeptide(L)' 'MMSGNEARYSLGLFSIPRAGYIIKAPEEVVDEEHPLVFKPFDHVEFLKFYYSEAGQRAPSALHAYCGV' A
#
# COMPACT_ATOMS: atom_id res chain seq x y z
N MET A 1 -5.38 8.12 -18.71
CA MET A 1 -6.04 9.37 -19.12
C MET A 1 -7.53 9.07 -19.24
N MET A 2 -8.42 9.85 -18.64
CA MET A 2 -9.87 9.64 -18.83
C MET A 2 -10.20 9.84 -20.31
N SER A 3 -10.97 8.93 -20.91
CA SER A 3 -11.43 8.99 -22.30
C SER A 3 -12.95 8.99 -22.36
N GLY A 4 -13.52 9.77 -23.29
CA GLY A 4 -14.97 9.88 -23.48
C GLY A 4 -15.41 11.31 -23.77
N ASN A 5 -16.54 11.45 -24.48
CA ASN A 5 -17.10 12.75 -24.87
C ASN A 5 -18.14 13.29 -23.88
N GLU A 6 -18.40 12.55 -22.79
CA GLU A 6 -19.42 12.89 -21.79
C GLU A 6 -18.84 13.03 -20.39
N ALA A 7 -19.50 13.83 -19.56
CA ALA A 7 -19.12 14.03 -18.16
C ALA A 7 -19.40 12.76 -17.34
N ARG A 8 -18.35 12.18 -16.76
CA ARG A 8 -18.46 11.08 -15.79
C ARG A 8 -18.37 11.61 -14.37
N TYR A 9 -19.42 11.42 -13.58
CA TYR A 9 -19.42 11.69 -12.15
C TYR A 9 -19.11 10.41 -11.36
N SER A 10 -18.24 10.51 -10.36
CA SER A 10 -17.97 9.40 -9.44
C SER A 10 -17.59 9.93 -8.06
N LEU A 11 -17.96 9.18 -7.02
CA LEU A 11 -17.55 9.42 -5.64
C LEU A 11 -16.79 8.21 -5.10
N GLY A 12 -15.87 8.44 -4.18
CA GLY A 12 -15.14 7.40 -3.48
C GLY A 12 -14.98 7.76 -2.01
N LEU A 13 -15.28 6.81 -1.14
CA LEU A 13 -15.01 6.89 0.29
C LEU A 13 -13.96 5.82 0.62
N PHE A 14 -12.86 6.25 1.23
CA PHE A 14 -11.74 5.38 1.56
C PHE A 14 -11.50 5.39 3.07
N SER A 15 -11.30 4.20 3.63
CA SER A 15 -10.88 4.02 5.02
C SER A 15 -9.37 3.83 5.07
N ILE A 16 -8.70 4.65 5.87
CA ILE A 16 -7.24 4.55 6.10
C ILE A 16 -6.96 4.28 7.57
N PRO A 17 -5.95 3.47 7.90
CA PRO A 17 -5.50 3.31 9.28
C PRO A 17 -5.05 4.64 9.88
N ARG A 18 -5.22 4.78 11.20
CA ARG A 18 -4.70 5.95 11.93
C ARG A 18 -3.17 5.94 11.89
N ALA A 19 -2.56 7.13 11.88
CA ALA A 19 -1.11 7.26 12.03
C ALA A 19 -0.64 6.57 13.32
N GLY A 20 0.47 5.84 13.25
CA GLY A 20 1.00 5.01 14.32
C GLY A 20 0.44 3.58 14.35
N TYR A 21 -0.60 3.26 13.57
CA TYR A 21 -1.14 1.90 13.52
C TYR A 21 -0.27 1.01 12.64
N ILE A 22 0.28 -0.04 13.24
CA ILE A 22 1.12 -1.00 12.53
C ILE A 22 0.25 -2.05 11.84
N ILE A 23 0.28 -2.03 10.51
CA ILE A 23 -0.25 -3.09 9.66
C ILE A 23 0.71 -4.27 9.71
N LYS A 24 0.18 -5.47 9.97
CA LYS A 24 0.90 -6.75 9.86
C LYS A 24 0.00 -7.80 9.22
N ALA A 25 0.60 -8.79 8.58
CA ALA A 25 -0.13 -9.98 8.16
C ALA A 25 -0.70 -10.70 9.40
N PRO A 26 -1.96 -11.18 9.35
CA PRO A 26 -2.48 -12.10 10.36
C PRO A 26 -1.61 -13.37 10.42
N GLU A 27 -1.46 -13.93 11.62
CA GLU A 27 -0.57 -15.07 11.84
C GLU A 27 -1.12 -16.33 11.16
N GLU A 28 -2.45 -16.43 11.04
CA GLU A 28 -3.16 -17.53 10.38
C GLU A 28 -2.97 -17.61 8.85
N VAL A 29 -2.38 -16.60 8.22
CA VAL A 29 -2.09 -16.58 6.76
C VAL A 29 -0.60 -16.59 6.45
N VAL A 30 0.25 -16.83 7.45
CA VAL A 30 1.71 -16.93 7.30
C VAL A 30 2.13 -18.33 7.71
N ASP A 31 2.55 -19.13 6.74
CA ASP A 31 2.93 -20.54 6.94
C ASP A 31 4.14 -20.92 6.06
N GLU A 32 4.50 -22.21 6.05
CA GLU A 32 5.66 -22.71 5.29
C GLU A 32 5.45 -22.63 3.77
N GLU A 33 4.21 -22.76 3.29
CA GLU A 33 3.86 -22.64 1.87
C GLU A 33 3.70 -21.16 1.46
N HIS A 34 3.26 -20.32 2.40
CA HIS A 34 3.00 -18.88 2.24
C HIS A 34 3.81 -18.05 3.25
N PRO A 35 5.14 -17.94 3.05
CA PRO A 35 5.99 -17.19 3.97
C PRO A 35 5.65 -15.70 3.98
N LEU A 36 6.03 -15.03 5.06
CA LEU A 36 5.85 -13.58 5.20
C LEU A 36 6.59 -12.84 4.08
N VAL A 37 5.85 -12.06 3.28
CA VAL A 37 6.40 -11.29 2.16
C VAL A 37 6.59 -9.80 2.48
N PHE A 38 5.95 -9.30 3.54
CA PHE A 38 6.06 -7.91 3.98
C PHE A 38 6.26 -7.81 5.50
N LYS A 39 7.24 -7.02 5.92
CA LYS A 39 7.47 -6.66 7.32
C LYS A 39 6.32 -5.77 7.82
N PRO A 40 5.96 -5.85 9.12
CA PRO A 40 4.99 -4.94 9.72
C PRO A 40 5.37 -3.47 9.50
N PHE A 41 4.39 -2.63 9.17
CA PHE A 41 4.66 -1.26 8.74
C PHE A 41 3.55 -0.28 9.13
N ASP A 42 3.89 1.00 9.22
CA ASP A 42 2.92 2.09 9.39
C ASP A 42 2.41 2.60 8.03
N HIS A 43 1.08 2.70 7.87
CA HIS A 43 0.47 3.12 6.60
C HIS A 43 0.83 4.56 6.20
N VAL A 44 0.92 5.48 7.16
CA VAL A 44 1.23 6.89 6.90
C VAL A 44 2.69 7.06 6.51
N GLU A 45 3.60 6.33 7.15
CA GLU A 45 5.02 6.31 6.75
C GLU A 45 5.21 5.66 5.38
N PHE A 46 4.47 4.59 5.07
CA PHE A 46 4.43 4.03 3.73
C PHE A 46 3.96 5.05 2.70
N LEU A 47 2.90 5.82 2.96
CA LEU A 47 2.43 6.86 2.03
C LEU A 47 3.50 7.95 1.78
N LYS A 48 4.27 8.35 2.81
CA LYS A 48 5.39 9.28 2.63
C LYS A 48 6.43 8.71 1.67
N PHE A 49 6.80 7.44 1.82
CA PHE A 49 7.69 6.77 0.88
C PHE A 49 7.06 6.66 -0.51
N TYR A 50 5.79 6.25 -0.60
CA TYR A 50 5.05 6.06 -1.84
C TYR A 50 5.06 7.33 -2.71
N TYR A 51 4.87 8.51 -2.10
CA TYR A 51 4.90 9.79 -2.82
C TYR A 51 6.30 10.36 -3.07
N SER A 52 7.36 9.72 -2.58
CA SER A 52 8.74 10.10 -2.90
C SER A 52 9.14 9.68 -4.32
N GLU A 53 10.18 10.31 -4.89
CA GLU A 53 10.74 9.92 -6.19
C GLU A 53 11.18 8.45 -6.22
N ALA A 54 11.77 7.97 -5.12
CA ALA A 54 12.17 6.57 -4.97
C ALA A 54 10.96 5.61 -4.99
N GLY A 55 9.89 5.95 -4.26
CA GLY A 55 8.66 5.16 -4.22
C GLY A 55 7.93 5.13 -5.56
N GLN A 56 7.85 6.27 -6.26
CA GLN A 56 7.20 6.37 -7.58
C GLN A 56 7.99 5.65 -8.69
N ARG A 57 9.31 5.49 -8.53
CA ARG A 57 10.16 4.74 -9.48
C ARG A 57 10.26 3.25 -9.17
N ALA A 58 9.89 2.83 -7.96
CA ALA A 58 9.93 1.44 -7.59
C ALA A 58 8.90 0.64 -8.42
N PRO A 59 9.27 -0.54 -8.95
CA PRO A 59 8.31 -1.44 -9.62
C PRO A 59 7.14 -1.83 -8.70
N SER A 60 7.41 -1.91 -7.39
CA SER A 60 6.42 -2.04 -6.33
C SER A 60 6.87 -1.23 -5.13
N ALA A 61 6.20 -0.12 -4.87
CA ALA A 61 6.51 0.73 -3.72
C ALA A 61 6.38 -0.03 -2.39
N LEU A 62 5.38 -0.91 -2.26
CA LEU A 62 5.17 -1.69 -1.03
C LEU A 62 6.32 -2.67 -0.79
N HIS A 63 6.76 -3.38 -1.85
CA HIS A 63 7.89 -4.32 -1.74
C HIS A 63 9.21 -3.59 -1.50
N ALA A 64 9.42 -2.44 -2.14
CA ALA A 64 10.61 -1.61 -1.90
C ALA A 64 10.65 -1.04 -0.48
N TYR A 65 9.49 -0.74 0.11
CA TYR A 65 9.38 -0.16 1.45
C TYR A 65 9.52 -1.20 2.56
N CYS A 66 8.78 -2.30 2.47
CA CYS A 66 8.68 -3.28 3.55
C CYS A 66 8.76 -4.74 3.09
N GLY A 67 9.33 -5.03 1.92
CA GLY A 67 9.60 -6.41 1.50
C GLY A 67 10.50 -7.17 2.48
N VAL A 68 10.29 -8.49 2.57
CA VAL A 68 11.18 -9.44 3.26
C VAL A 68 12.32 -9.86 2.35
#